data_AF-T1FYD1-F1
#
_entry.id   AF-T1FYD1-F1
#
_cell.length_a   1.000
_cell.length_b   1.000
_cell.length_c   1.000
_cell.angle_alpha   90.00
_cell.angle_beta   90.00
_cell.angle_gamma   90.00
#
_symmetry.space_group_name_H-M   'P 1'
#
loop_
_entity.id
_entity.type
_entity.pdbx_description
1 polymer ?
#
loop_
_entity_poly.entity_id
_entity_poly.type
_entity_poly.pdbx_seq_one_letter_code
_entity_poly.pdbx_strand_id
1 'polypeptide(L)'
;VSYRQILKLRMKLFSSVVHQELGWFDTHETSELSTRFSEDVNKIQEGIGDKISNLCHWLATFVAGIVIGLSYDWKLGLVVLAMSPLLAVAGGLMTYLISATTSKELAAYAKAGAVAEEVFSAIRTVVAFSGQKKECQRYEKNLDEAKKFGIYKGIVNGGGMGVVFLVMYSSYSLAFWYGGQMIMNEEMTLGSVLITFFSVAIGAIALGQAGPYLQNIGAARGAAYVLWGLIDRVSQFRVVSDFI
;
A
#
# COMPACT_ATOMS: atom_id res chain seq x y z
N VAL A 1 15.11 14.16 -11.18
CA VAL A 1 14.22 15.35 -11.18
C VAL A 1 13.53 15.53 -9.83
N SER A 2 12.98 14.46 -9.25
CA SER A 2 12.22 14.45 -8.00
C SER A 2 12.98 15.10 -6.82
N TYR A 3 14.26 14.76 -6.61
CA TYR A 3 15.08 15.37 -5.56
C TYR A 3 15.21 16.91 -5.67
N ARG A 4 15.40 17.44 -6.89
CA ARG A 4 15.52 18.89 -7.12
C ARG A 4 14.19 19.62 -6.85
N GLN A 5 13.07 19.00 -7.20
CA GLN A 5 11.73 19.55 -6.92
C GLN A 5 11.43 19.55 -5.42
N ILE A 6 11.81 18.47 -4.72
CA ILE A 6 11.63 18.37 -3.27
C ILE A 6 12.50 19.38 -2.51
N LEU A 7 13.74 19.63 -2.94
CA LEU A 7 14.58 20.66 -2.33
C LEU A 7 13.92 22.05 -2.45
N LYS A 8 13.41 22.40 -3.63
CA LYS A 8 12.67 23.66 -3.85
C LYS A 8 11.40 23.73 -3.01
N LEU A 9 10.66 22.62 -2.91
CA LEU A 9 9.47 22.53 -2.09
C LEU A 9 9.79 22.77 -0.61
N ARG A 10 10.83 22.11 -0.06
CA ARG A 10 11.26 22.30 1.33
C ARG A 10 11.66 23.75 1.59
N MET A 11 12.42 24.39 0.69
CA MET A 11 12.79 25.79 0.83
C MET A 11 11.57 26.72 0.80
N LYS A 12 10.63 26.50 -0.12
CA LYS A 12 9.41 27.32 -0.24
C LYS A 12 8.47 27.13 0.96
N LEU A 13 8.33 25.90 1.44
CA LEU A 13 7.55 25.57 2.62
C LEU A 13 8.16 26.21 3.87
N PHE A 14 9.47 26.06 4.08
CA PHE A 14 10.18 26.68 5.20
C PHE A 14 10.05 28.20 5.17
N SER A 15 10.27 28.81 4.00
CA SER A 15 10.08 30.24 3.80
C SER A 15 8.65 30.67 4.14
N SER A 16 7.62 29.98 3.65
CA SER A 16 6.23 30.30 3.96
C SER A 16 5.94 30.24 5.46
N VAL A 17 6.39 29.17 6.15
CA VAL A 17 6.14 28.97 7.58
C VAL A 17 6.80 30.06 8.43
N VAL A 18 8.04 30.45 8.14
CA VAL A 18 8.75 31.49 8.89
C VAL A 18 8.11 32.88 8.74
N HIS A 19 7.38 33.14 7.66
CA HIS A 19 6.69 34.42 7.42
C HIS A 19 5.24 34.45 7.93
N GLN A 20 4.76 33.40 8.60
CA GLN A 20 3.43 33.40 9.21
C GLN A 20 3.42 34.24 10.50
N GLU A 21 2.27 34.82 10.83
CA GLU A 21 2.08 35.62 12.03
C GLU A 21 2.07 34.79 13.33
N LEU A 22 2.42 35.40 14.46
CA LEU A 22 2.45 34.75 15.78
C LEU A 22 1.12 34.06 16.15
N GLY A 23 -0.03 34.69 15.87
CA GLY A 23 -1.35 34.09 16.14
C GLY A 23 -1.65 32.82 15.34
N TRP A 24 -0.95 32.58 14.23
CA TRP A 24 -1.03 31.31 13.52
C TRP A 24 -0.28 30.19 14.27
N PHE A 25 0.88 30.50 14.86
CA PHE A 25 1.60 29.58 15.72
C PHE A 25 0.87 29.29 17.04
N ASP A 26 0.05 30.21 17.53
CA ASP A 26 -0.79 29.97 18.71
C ASP A 26 -1.95 28.99 18.43
N THR A 27 -2.31 28.80 17.16
CA THR A 27 -3.42 27.91 16.73
C THR A 27 -2.94 26.58 16.13
N HIS A 28 -1.64 26.43 15.86
CA HIS A 28 -1.06 25.23 15.25
C HIS A 28 0.04 24.66 16.13
N GLU A 29 0.00 23.36 16.40
CA GLU A 29 1.04 22.71 17.18
C GLU A 29 2.37 22.62 16.39
N THR A 30 3.47 23.06 17.00
CA THR A 30 4.82 22.99 16.40
C THR A 30 5.26 21.56 16.11
N SER A 31 4.80 20.59 16.92
CA SER A 31 5.01 19.14 16.72
C SER A 31 4.40 18.66 15.39
N GLU A 32 3.17 19.08 15.11
CA GLU A 32 2.47 18.74 13.87
C GLU A 32 3.21 19.29 12.64
N LEU A 33 3.71 20.54 12.72
CA LEU A 33 4.47 21.17 11.64
C LEU A 33 5.76 20.41 11.32
N SER A 34 6.50 19.96 12.34
CA SER A 34 7.72 19.17 12.16
C SER A 34 7.42 17.82 11.47
N THR A 35 6.34 17.15 11.89
CA THR A 35 5.89 15.89 11.29
C THR A 35 5.49 16.11 9.83
N ARG A 36 4.71 17.15 9.52
CA ARG A 36 4.34 17.50 8.13
C ARG A 36 5.56 17.81 7.27
N PHE A 37 6.54 18.52 7.82
CA PHE A 37 7.78 18.87 7.09
C PHE A 37 8.62 17.64 6.72
N SER A 38 8.56 16.58 7.54
CA SER A 38 9.30 15.34 7.29
C SER A 38 8.46 14.31 6.53
N GLU A 39 7.33 13.88 7.09
CA GLU A 39 6.52 12.79 6.56
C GLU A 39 5.82 13.14 5.25
N ASP A 40 5.12 14.29 5.18
CA ASP A 40 4.33 14.62 4.00
C ASP A 40 5.22 15.00 2.82
N VAL A 41 6.35 15.66 3.09
CA VAL A 41 7.37 15.91 2.06
C VAL A 41 7.97 14.59 1.54
N ASN A 42 8.22 13.61 2.41
CA ASN A 42 8.70 12.29 1.99
C ASN A 42 7.65 11.53 1.15
N LYS A 43 6.36 11.57 1.54
CA LYS A 43 5.26 10.99 0.73
C LYS A 43 5.21 11.58 -0.68
N ILE A 44 5.37 12.90 -0.80
CA ILE A 44 5.43 13.58 -2.11
C ILE A 44 6.67 13.17 -2.89
N GLN A 45 7.82 13.05 -2.22
CA GLN A 45 9.08 12.61 -2.85
C GLN A 45 8.94 11.22 -3.46
N GLU A 46 8.34 10.29 -2.70
CA GLU A 46 8.08 8.93 -3.17
C GLU A 46 7.08 8.92 -4.33
N GLY A 47 6.04 9.75 -4.28
CA GLY A 47 5.04 9.86 -5.34
C GLY A 47 5.61 10.39 -6.66
N ILE A 48 6.44 11.45 -6.60
CA ILE A 48 7.06 12.10 -7.78
C ILE A 48 8.33 11.34 -8.24
N GLY A 49 8.73 10.31 -7.51
CA GLY A 49 9.91 9.49 -7.77
C GLY A 49 9.77 8.55 -8.97
N ASP A 50 10.34 7.38 -8.81
CA ASP A 50 10.28 6.23 -9.71
C ASP A 50 8.88 5.60 -9.78
N LYS A 51 8.02 5.80 -8.78
CA LYS A 51 6.68 5.21 -8.71
C LYS A 51 5.77 5.56 -9.90
N ILE A 52 5.82 6.80 -10.43
CA ILE A 52 5.06 7.19 -11.63
C ILE A 52 5.58 6.47 -12.88
N SER A 53 6.91 6.34 -13.00
CA SER A 53 7.54 5.61 -14.11
C SER A 53 7.15 4.14 -14.08
N ASN A 54 7.19 3.53 -12.89
CA ASN A 54 6.79 2.15 -12.69
C ASN A 54 5.30 1.96 -12.97
N LEU A 55 4.44 2.88 -12.55
CA LEU A 55 3.02 2.83 -12.89
C LEU A 55 2.80 2.85 -14.41
N CYS A 56 3.45 3.78 -15.12
CA CYS A 56 3.36 3.86 -16.57
C CYS A 56 3.88 2.59 -17.25
N HIS A 57 4.99 2.03 -16.76
CA HIS A 57 5.54 0.76 -17.24
C HIS A 57 4.57 -0.41 -17.05
N TRP A 58 3.94 -0.54 -15.88
CA TRP A 58 2.98 -1.60 -15.61
C TRP A 58 1.69 -1.44 -16.42
N LEU A 59 1.19 -0.21 -16.59
CA LEU A 59 0.03 0.08 -17.44
C LEU A 59 0.34 -0.19 -18.92
N ALA A 60 1.52 0.21 -19.40
CA ALA A 60 1.95 -0.07 -20.77
C ALA A 60 2.10 -1.58 -21.01
N THR A 61 2.67 -2.32 -20.06
CA THR A 61 2.77 -3.79 -20.11
C THR A 61 1.40 -4.46 -20.11
N PHE A 62 0.44 -3.96 -19.33
CA PHE A 62 -0.94 -4.45 -19.34
C PHE A 62 -1.61 -4.27 -20.71
N VAL A 63 -1.54 -3.06 -21.26
CA VAL A 63 -2.12 -2.75 -22.58
C VAL A 63 -1.43 -3.56 -23.68
N ALA A 64 -0.09 -3.62 -23.68
CA ALA A 64 0.67 -4.39 -24.64
C ALA A 64 0.37 -5.89 -24.55
N GLY A 65 0.27 -6.45 -23.35
CA GLY A 65 -0.04 -7.87 -23.14
C GLY A 65 -1.41 -8.25 -23.70
N ILE A 66 -2.43 -7.41 -23.49
CA ILE A 66 -3.78 -7.62 -24.04
C ILE A 66 -3.78 -7.47 -25.56
N VAL A 67 -3.16 -6.41 -26.09
CA VAL A 67 -3.14 -6.15 -27.54
C VAL A 67 -2.42 -7.27 -28.29
N ILE A 68 -1.24 -7.69 -27.80
CA ILE A 68 -0.48 -8.80 -28.39
C ILE A 68 -1.31 -10.09 -28.30
N GLY A 69 -1.85 -10.41 -27.12
CA GLY A 69 -2.64 -11.62 -26.94
C GLY A 69 -3.85 -11.71 -27.88
N LEU A 70 -4.63 -10.65 -27.99
CA LEU A 70 -5.81 -10.59 -28.86
C LEU A 70 -5.46 -10.54 -30.35
N SER A 71 -4.27 -10.06 -30.72
CA SER A 71 -3.82 -10.00 -32.12
C SER A 71 -3.46 -11.38 -32.67
N TYR A 72 -2.92 -12.27 -31.84
CA TYR A 72 -2.56 -13.63 -32.26
C TYR A 72 -3.78 -14.55 -32.30
N ASP A 73 -4.56 -14.58 -31.21
CA ASP A 73 -5.84 -15.29 -31.21
C ASP A 73 -6.80 -14.71 -30.17
N TRP A 74 -7.95 -14.27 -30.66
CA TRP A 74 -8.96 -13.62 -29.83
C TRP A 74 -9.77 -14.62 -28.99
N LYS A 75 -9.92 -15.88 -29.43
CA LYS A 75 -10.71 -16.89 -28.68
C LYS A 75 -9.99 -17.28 -27.40
N LEU A 76 -8.72 -17.68 -27.50
CA LEU A 76 -7.88 -18.04 -26.37
C LEU A 76 -7.60 -16.81 -25.48
N GLY A 77 -7.35 -15.65 -26.09
CA GLY A 77 -7.17 -14.39 -25.37
C GLY A 77 -8.37 -14.06 -24.47
N LEU A 78 -9.60 -14.22 -24.96
CA LEU A 78 -10.81 -14.02 -24.17
C LEU A 78 -10.96 -15.06 -23.04
N VAL A 79 -10.60 -16.32 -23.27
CA VAL A 79 -10.63 -17.35 -22.21
C VAL A 79 -9.70 -16.96 -21.07
N VAL A 80 -8.45 -16.57 -21.36
CA VAL A 80 -7.48 -16.16 -20.32
C VAL A 80 -7.91 -14.85 -19.65
N LEU A 81 -8.48 -13.91 -20.42
CA LEU A 81 -9.04 -12.67 -19.87
C LEU A 81 -10.22 -12.96 -18.92
N ALA A 82 -11.08 -13.93 -19.22
CA ALA A 82 -12.20 -14.33 -18.38
C ALA A 82 -11.76 -15.00 -17.06
N MET A 83 -10.58 -15.64 -17.04
CA MET A 83 -10.00 -16.19 -15.81
C MET A 83 -9.35 -15.12 -14.91
N SER A 84 -8.93 -13.99 -15.49
CA SER A 84 -8.30 -12.89 -14.75
C SER A 84 -9.19 -12.30 -13.63
N PRO A 85 -10.49 -11.98 -13.84
CA PRO A 85 -11.35 -11.50 -12.76
C PRO A 85 -11.60 -12.55 -11.68
N LEU A 86 -11.61 -13.84 -12.02
CA LEU A 86 -11.72 -14.92 -11.03
C LEU A 86 -10.53 -14.90 -10.06
N LEU A 87 -9.31 -14.75 -10.59
CA LEU A 87 -8.10 -14.58 -9.80
C LEU A 87 -8.11 -13.29 -8.99
N ALA A 88 -8.59 -12.20 -9.58
CA ALA A 88 -8.71 -10.92 -8.88
C ALA A 88 -9.68 -10.99 -7.70
N VAL A 89 -10.81 -11.68 -7.83
CA VAL A 89 -11.77 -11.89 -6.73
C VAL A 89 -11.17 -12.78 -5.65
N ALA A 90 -10.51 -13.88 -6.00
CA ALA A 90 -9.86 -14.77 -5.03
C ALA A 90 -8.76 -14.03 -4.24
N GLY A 91 -7.89 -13.29 -4.95
CA GLY A 91 -6.85 -12.47 -4.34
C GLY A 91 -7.41 -11.34 -3.49
N GLY A 92 -8.43 -10.63 -3.99
CA GLY A 92 -9.09 -9.54 -3.29
C GLY A 92 -9.76 -10.00 -1.99
N LEU A 93 -10.46 -11.14 -2.01
CA LEU A 93 -11.06 -11.74 -0.82
C LEU A 93 -9.99 -12.13 0.21
N MET A 94 -8.88 -12.74 -0.24
CA MET A 94 -7.75 -13.06 0.61
C MET A 94 -7.16 -11.80 1.26
N THR A 95 -6.87 -10.76 0.47
CA THR A 95 -6.35 -9.49 0.99
C THR A 95 -7.31 -8.88 2.01
N TYR A 96 -8.61 -8.88 1.72
CA TYR A 96 -9.62 -8.38 2.65
C TYR A 96 -9.62 -9.13 3.98
N LEU A 97 -9.60 -10.46 3.96
CA LEU A 97 -9.57 -11.30 5.16
C LEU A 97 -8.27 -11.09 5.96
N ILE A 98 -7.13 -10.97 5.29
CA ILE A 98 -5.84 -10.69 5.94
C ILE A 98 -5.84 -9.29 6.57
N SER A 99 -6.35 -8.27 5.88
CA SER A 99 -6.44 -6.92 6.43
C SER A 99 -7.37 -6.88 7.64
N ALA A 100 -8.52 -7.56 7.58
CA ALA A 100 -9.47 -7.61 8.69
C ALA A 100 -8.89 -8.33 9.93
N THR A 101 -8.18 -9.44 9.73
CA THR A 101 -7.51 -10.16 10.82
C THR A 101 -6.32 -9.39 11.38
N THR A 102 -5.55 -8.71 10.52
CA THR A 102 -4.43 -7.84 10.94
C THR A 102 -4.92 -6.68 11.80
N SER A 103 -6.05 -6.05 11.47
CA SER A 103 -6.62 -4.98 12.30
C SER A 103 -7.00 -5.47 13.70
N LYS A 104 -7.60 -6.67 13.82
CA LYS A 104 -7.93 -7.28 15.12
C LYS A 104 -6.69 -7.64 15.93
N GLU A 105 -5.67 -8.18 15.27
CA GLU A 105 -4.36 -8.48 15.87
C GLU A 105 -3.72 -7.19 16.42
N LEU A 106 -3.70 -6.11 15.64
CA LEU A 106 -3.14 -4.82 16.06
C LEU A 106 -3.90 -4.23 17.25
N ALA A 107 -5.23 -4.36 17.28
CA ALA A 107 -6.05 -3.90 18.39
C ALA A 107 -5.78 -4.68 19.69
N ALA A 108 -5.54 -5.99 19.61
CA ALA A 108 -5.14 -6.80 20.76
C ALA A 108 -3.73 -6.41 21.26
N TYR A 109 -2.78 -6.20 20.34
CA TYR A 109 -1.45 -5.69 20.68
C TYR A 109 -1.49 -4.29 21.31
N ALA A 110 -2.38 -3.41 20.85
CA ALA A 110 -2.54 -2.07 21.43
C ALA A 110 -2.96 -2.13 22.91
N LYS A 111 -3.83 -3.08 23.30
CA LYS A 111 -4.18 -3.30 24.72
C LYS A 111 -2.97 -3.73 25.55
N ALA A 112 -2.17 -4.66 25.03
CA ALA A 112 -0.93 -5.10 25.70
C ALA A 112 0.07 -3.94 25.81
N GLY A 113 0.23 -3.15 24.75
CA GLY A 113 1.06 -1.95 24.72
C GLY A 113 0.63 -0.91 25.76
N ALA A 114 -0.66 -0.64 25.88
CA ALA A 114 -1.20 0.27 26.89
C ALA A 114 -0.89 -0.18 28.33
N VAL A 115 -0.93 -1.50 28.60
CA VAL A 115 -0.51 -2.04 29.90
C VAL A 115 0.98 -1.79 30.14
N ALA A 116 1.82 -2.05 29.17
CA ALA A 116 3.26 -1.82 29.30
C ALA A 116 3.58 -0.33 29.51
N GLU A 117 2.91 0.55 28.77
CA GLU A 117 3.05 2.00 28.88
C GLU A 117 2.65 2.52 30.27
N GLU A 118 1.52 2.06 30.81
CA GLU A 118 1.08 2.37 32.18
C GLU A 118 2.12 1.94 33.22
N VAL A 119 2.65 0.71 33.08
CA VAL A 119 3.65 0.15 34.00
C VAL A 119 4.96 0.92 33.96
N PHE A 120 5.43 1.29 32.76
CA PHE A 120 6.67 2.06 32.63
C PHE A 120 6.50 3.50 33.12
N SER A 121 5.35 4.12 32.86
CA SER A 121 5.02 5.45 33.38
C SER A 121 4.97 5.47 34.90
N ALA A 122 4.43 4.43 35.52
CA ALA A 122 4.28 4.29 36.98
C ALA A 122 5.33 3.37 37.63
N ILE A 123 6.52 3.21 37.04
CA ILE A 123 7.50 2.18 37.44
C ILE A 123 7.91 2.26 38.92
N ARG A 124 8.05 3.48 39.46
CA ARG A 124 8.39 3.70 40.86
C ARG A 124 7.32 3.15 41.80
N THR A 125 6.04 3.31 41.45
CA THR A 125 4.90 2.79 42.20
C THR A 125 4.86 1.27 42.13
N VAL A 126 5.02 0.69 40.94
CA VAL A 126 5.02 -0.77 40.77
C VAL A 126 6.14 -1.42 41.58
N VAL A 127 7.34 -0.84 41.58
CA VAL A 127 8.47 -1.34 42.38
C VAL A 127 8.23 -1.14 43.89
N ALA A 128 7.71 0.02 44.30
CA ALA A 128 7.44 0.31 45.71
C ALA A 128 6.43 -0.68 46.33
N PHE A 129 5.44 -1.13 45.55
CA PHE A 129 4.45 -2.13 45.99
C PHE A 129 4.82 -3.57 45.61
N SER A 130 6.02 -3.83 45.07
CA SER A 130 6.46 -5.16 44.59
C SER A 130 5.46 -5.83 43.63
N GLY A 131 4.82 -5.01 42.79
CA GLY A 131 3.75 -5.41 41.87
C GLY A 131 4.21 -6.02 40.54
N GLN A 132 5.52 -6.23 40.34
CA GLN A 132 6.08 -6.60 39.02
C GLN A 132 5.46 -7.89 38.47
N LYS A 133 5.29 -8.92 39.32
CA LYS A 133 4.68 -10.20 38.89
C LYS A 133 3.23 -10.04 38.44
N LYS A 134 2.45 -9.20 39.13
CA LYS A 134 1.04 -8.95 38.83
C LYS A 134 0.90 -8.27 37.47
N GLU A 135 1.74 -7.26 37.20
CA GLU A 135 1.71 -6.54 35.93
C GLU A 135 2.24 -7.39 34.77
N CYS A 136 3.25 -8.25 35.00
CA CYS A 136 3.68 -9.24 34.00
C CYS A 136 2.53 -10.19 33.61
N GLN A 137 1.77 -10.72 34.56
CA GLN A 137 0.60 -11.57 34.27
C GLN A 137 -0.49 -10.81 33.51
N ARG A 138 -0.70 -9.53 33.84
CA ARG A 138 -1.66 -8.66 33.12
C ARG A 138 -1.24 -8.45 31.67
N TYR A 139 0.05 -8.28 31.42
CA TYR A 139 0.61 -8.16 30.07
C TYR A 139 0.52 -9.48 29.30
N GLU A 140 0.90 -10.61 29.92
CA GLU A 140 0.84 -11.95 29.32
C GLU A 140 -0.59 -12.34 28.91
N LYS A 141 -1.59 -12.03 29.74
CA LYS A 141 -3.00 -12.28 29.41
C LYS A 141 -3.46 -11.57 28.14
N ASN A 142 -3.01 -10.33 27.92
CA ASN A 142 -3.33 -9.59 26.69
C ASN A 142 -2.54 -10.12 25.48
N LEU A 143 -1.30 -10.57 25.70
CA LEU A 143 -0.48 -11.23 24.68
C LEU A 143 -1.08 -12.55 24.20
N ASP A 144 -1.70 -13.33 25.08
CA ASP A 144 -2.37 -14.58 24.70
C ASP A 144 -3.56 -14.33 23.76
N GLU A 145 -4.29 -13.22 23.95
CA GLU A 145 -5.34 -12.80 23.04
C GLU A 145 -4.76 -12.42 21.66
N ALA A 146 -3.68 -11.63 21.65
CA ALA A 146 -2.98 -11.27 20.42
C ALA A 146 -2.43 -12.50 19.68
N LYS A 147 -1.85 -13.46 20.40
CA LYS A 147 -1.33 -14.73 19.87
C LYS A 147 -2.43 -15.52 19.16
N LYS A 148 -3.64 -15.61 19.73
CA LYS A 148 -4.77 -16.31 19.09
C LYS A 148 -5.14 -15.67 17.74
N PHE A 149 -5.17 -14.35 17.67
CA PHE A 149 -5.40 -13.63 16.41
C PHE A 149 -4.26 -13.85 15.41
N GLY A 150 -3.00 -13.85 15.87
CA GLY A 150 -1.84 -14.16 15.03
C GLY A 150 -1.89 -15.57 14.44
N ILE A 151 -2.23 -16.58 15.23
CA ILE A 151 -2.41 -17.96 14.74
C ILE A 151 -3.54 -18.04 13.72
N TYR A 152 -4.69 -17.41 14.00
CA TYR A 152 -5.82 -17.39 13.08
C TYR A 152 -5.46 -16.70 11.75
N LYS A 153 -4.76 -15.56 11.81
CA LYS A 153 -4.22 -14.87 10.63
C LYS A 153 -3.28 -15.77 9.83
N GLY A 154 -2.42 -16.53 10.50
CA GLY A 154 -1.55 -17.51 9.84
C GLY A 154 -2.32 -18.57 9.05
N ILE A 155 -3.39 -19.13 9.64
CA ILE A 155 -4.27 -20.10 8.98
C ILE A 155 -5.00 -19.45 7.79
N VAL A 156 -5.56 -18.25 7.97
CA VAL A 156 -6.24 -17.50 6.90
C VAL A 156 -5.28 -17.19 5.76
N ASN A 157 -4.05 -16.78 6.07
CA ASN A 157 -3.04 -16.48 5.06
C ASN A 157 -2.60 -17.74 4.30
N GLY A 158 -2.29 -18.83 5.00
CA GLY A 158 -1.89 -20.10 4.38
C GLY A 158 -3.01 -20.71 3.54
N GLY A 159 -4.23 -20.78 4.07
CA GLY A 159 -5.40 -21.27 3.34
C GLY A 159 -5.76 -20.37 2.16
N GLY A 160 -5.72 -19.04 2.35
CA GLY A 160 -5.96 -18.05 1.30
C GLY A 160 -4.97 -18.17 0.15
N MET A 161 -3.66 -18.26 0.44
CA MET A 161 -2.63 -18.50 -0.58
C MET A 161 -2.88 -19.81 -1.32
N GLY A 162 -3.22 -20.88 -0.60
CA GLY A 162 -3.54 -22.18 -1.19
C GLY A 162 -4.69 -22.10 -2.19
N VAL A 163 -5.78 -21.41 -1.84
CA VAL A 163 -6.93 -21.20 -2.75
C VAL A 163 -6.53 -20.38 -3.98
N VAL A 164 -5.75 -19.31 -3.80
CA VAL A 164 -5.28 -18.49 -4.93
C VAL A 164 -4.41 -19.31 -5.89
N PHE A 165 -3.46 -20.09 -5.38
CA PHE A 165 -2.62 -20.97 -6.20
C PHE A 165 -3.43 -22.07 -6.90
N LEU A 166 -4.41 -22.66 -6.21
CA LEU A 166 -5.29 -23.66 -6.80
C LEU A 166 -6.08 -23.07 -7.97
N VAL A 167 -6.72 -21.91 -7.79
CA VAL A 167 -7.45 -21.22 -8.86
C VAL A 167 -6.52 -20.87 -10.02
N MET A 168 -5.29 -20.43 -9.75
CA MET A 168 -4.29 -20.11 -10.77
C MET A 168 -3.91 -21.33 -11.61
N TYR A 169 -3.54 -22.45 -10.97
CA TYR A 169 -3.16 -23.65 -11.69
C TYR A 169 -4.33 -24.30 -12.43
N SER A 170 -5.54 -24.28 -11.84
CA SER A 170 -6.77 -24.73 -12.54
C SER A 170 -7.04 -23.86 -13.77
N SER A 171 -6.85 -22.55 -13.68
CA SER A 171 -7.02 -21.62 -14.81
C SER A 171 -6.01 -21.91 -15.92
N TYR A 172 -4.75 -22.18 -15.56
CA TYR A 172 -3.70 -22.52 -16.52
C TYR A 172 -4.01 -23.86 -17.21
N SER A 173 -4.43 -24.87 -16.43
CA SER A 173 -4.82 -26.17 -16.97
C SER A 173 -5.96 -26.05 -17.99
N LEU A 174 -6.99 -25.26 -17.70
CA LEU A 174 -8.09 -25.00 -18.64
C LEU A 174 -7.63 -24.26 -19.89
N ALA A 175 -6.80 -23.23 -19.75
CA ALA A 175 -6.27 -22.48 -20.89
C ALA A 175 -5.41 -23.35 -21.81
N PHE A 176 -4.54 -24.19 -21.25
CA PHE A 176 -3.72 -25.12 -22.03
C PHE A 176 -4.52 -26.26 -22.65
N TRP A 177 -5.54 -26.77 -21.95
CA TRP A 177 -6.44 -27.80 -22.50
C TRP A 177 -7.20 -27.26 -23.70
N TYR A 178 -7.78 -26.06 -23.60
CA TYR A 178 -8.48 -25.40 -24.70
C TYR A 178 -7.53 -25.05 -25.86
N GLY A 179 -6.35 -24.50 -25.55
CA GLY A 179 -5.32 -24.23 -26.55
C GLY A 179 -4.84 -25.51 -27.26
N GLY A 180 -4.74 -26.63 -26.55
CA GLY A 180 -4.42 -27.93 -27.12
C GLY A 180 -5.46 -28.42 -28.12
N GLN A 181 -6.75 -28.25 -27.82
CA GLN A 181 -7.84 -28.58 -28.76
C GLN A 181 -7.79 -27.72 -30.04
N MET A 182 -7.47 -26.42 -29.93
CA MET A 182 -7.31 -25.56 -31.12
C MET A 182 -6.12 -25.97 -31.99
N ILE A 183 -5.04 -26.46 -31.39
CA ILE A 183 -3.90 -27.01 -32.14
C ILE A 183 -4.31 -28.28 -32.89
N MET A 184 -5.08 -29.17 -32.25
CA MET A 184 -5.57 -30.40 -32.90
C MET A 184 -6.49 -30.12 -34.09
N ASN A 185 -7.24 -29.03 -34.05
CA ASN A 185 -8.12 -28.61 -35.14
C ASN A 185 -7.39 -27.79 -36.24
N GLU A 186 -6.06 -27.73 -36.20
CA GLU A 186 -5.21 -26.96 -37.12
C GLU A 186 -5.54 -25.45 -37.17
N GLU A 187 -6.27 -24.92 -36.17
CA GLU A 187 -6.60 -23.49 -36.08
C GLU A 187 -5.39 -22.64 -35.63
N MET A 188 -4.47 -23.23 -34.87
CA MET A 188 -3.33 -22.51 -34.28
C MET A 188 -2.05 -23.35 -34.21
N THR A 189 -0.91 -22.66 -34.28
CA THR A 189 0.40 -23.23 -33.94
C THR A 189 0.66 -23.16 -32.44
N LEU A 190 1.47 -24.10 -31.92
CA LEU A 190 1.92 -24.09 -30.51
C LEU A 190 2.53 -22.76 -30.09
N GLY A 191 3.34 -22.15 -30.98
CA GLY A 191 3.94 -20.84 -30.73
C GLY A 191 2.91 -19.74 -30.47
N SER A 192 1.83 -19.71 -31.25
CA SER A 192 0.75 -18.73 -31.09
C SER A 192 0.01 -18.92 -29.76
N VAL A 193 -0.26 -20.17 -29.37
CA VAL A 193 -0.90 -20.48 -28.07
C VAL A 193 -0.04 -19.98 -26.90
N LEU A 194 1.27 -20.25 -26.92
CA LEU A 194 2.18 -19.80 -25.87
C LEU A 194 2.30 -18.28 -25.83
N ILE A 195 2.43 -17.62 -26.99
CA ILE A 195 2.50 -16.16 -27.07
C ILE A 195 1.22 -15.53 -26.51
N THR A 196 0.05 -16.00 -26.93
CA THR A 196 -1.23 -15.48 -26.45
C THR A 196 -1.38 -15.69 -24.94
N PHE A 197 -1.10 -16.88 -24.44
CA PHE A 197 -1.19 -17.18 -23.01
C PHE A 197 -0.26 -16.31 -22.16
N PHE A 198 1.04 -16.30 -22.47
CA PHE A 198 2.01 -15.55 -21.67
C PHE A 198 1.80 -14.04 -21.78
N SER A 199 1.44 -13.51 -22.95
CA SER A 199 1.20 -12.07 -23.13
C SER A 199 0.02 -11.60 -22.28
N VAL A 200 -1.09 -12.33 -22.28
CA VAL A 200 -2.27 -11.98 -21.46
C VAL A 200 -1.99 -12.21 -19.97
N ALA A 201 -1.31 -13.30 -19.60
CA ALA A 201 -0.97 -13.58 -18.21
C ALA A 201 -0.03 -12.53 -17.61
N ILE A 202 1.03 -12.15 -18.33
CA ILE A 202 1.96 -11.08 -17.91
C ILE A 202 1.21 -9.75 -17.82
N GLY A 203 0.30 -9.46 -18.77
CA GLY A 203 -0.57 -8.30 -18.71
C GLY A 203 -1.44 -8.28 -17.43
N ALA A 204 -2.11 -9.38 -17.12
CA ALA A 204 -2.94 -9.49 -15.92
C ALA A 204 -2.12 -9.29 -14.63
N ILE A 205 -0.92 -9.86 -14.55
CA ILE A 205 0.01 -9.65 -13.42
C ILE A 205 0.45 -8.18 -13.33
N ALA A 206 0.75 -7.55 -14.48
CA ALA A 206 1.15 -6.15 -14.55
C ALA A 206 0.07 -5.22 -13.97
N LEU A 207 -1.20 -5.50 -14.23
CA LEU A 207 -2.31 -4.75 -13.64
C LEU A 207 -2.35 -4.88 -12.11
N GLY A 208 -2.12 -6.09 -11.59
CA GLY A 208 -2.02 -6.32 -10.15
C GLY A 208 -0.86 -5.55 -9.50
N GLN A 209 0.28 -5.49 -10.18
CA GLN A 209 1.45 -4.73 -9.72
C GLN A 209 1.25 -3.20 -9.81
N ALA A 210 0.38 -2.71 -10.69
CA ALA A 210 0.07 -1.28 -10.80
C ALA A 210 -0.67 -0.71 -9.58
N GLY A 211 -1.44 -1.54 -8.86
CA GLY A 211 -2.30 -1.12 -7.74
C GLY A 211 -1.57 -0.34 -6.63
N PRO A 212 -0.50 -0.89 -6.02
CA PRO A 212 0.26 -0.19 -4.98
C PRO A 212 0.87 1.14 -5.44
N TYR A 213 1.29 1.25 -6.71
CA TYR A 213 1.82 2.51 -7.24
C TYR A 213 0.74 3.59 -7.36
N LEU A 214 -0.50 3.22 -7.74
CA LEU A 214 -1.64 4.13 -7.72
C LEU A 214 -1.94 4.63 -6.30
N GLN A 215 -1.94 3.75 -5.31
CA GLN A 215 -2.17 4.14 -3.90
C GLN A 215 -1.10 5.13 -3.42
N ASN A 216 0.16 4.89 -3.74
CA ASN A 216 1.26 5.78 -3.38
C ASN A 216 1.14 7.17 -4.01
N ILE A 217 0.73 7.26 -5.28
CA ILE A 217 0.48 8.54 -5.96
C ILE A 217 -0.72 9.26 -5.34
N GLY A 218 -1.78 8.51 -4.98
CA GLY A 218 -2.93 9.06 -4.27
C GLY A 218 -2.54 9.67 -2.91
N ALA A 219 -1.75 8.95 -2.12
CA ALA A 219 -1.23 9.42 -0.84
C ALA A 219 -0.34 10.66 -1.00
N ALA A 220 0.54 10.67 -2.01
CA ALA A 220 1.37 11.83 -2.34
C ALA A 220 0.53 13.07 -2.71
N ARG A 221 -0.55 12.89 -3.48
CA ARG A 221 -1.47 13.98 -3.83
C ARG A 221 -2.20 14.54 -2.61
N GLY A 222 -2.63 13.68 -1.69
CA GLY A 222 -3.25 14.09 -0.43
C GLY A 222 -2.30 14.92 0.43
N ALA A 223 -1.06 14.46 0.60
CA ALA A 223 -0.01 15.19 1.30
C ALA A 223 0.31 16.54 0.64
N ALA A 224 0.39 16.57 -0.70
CA ALA A 224 0.63 17.81 -1.44
C ALA A 224 -0.47 18.85 -1.24
N TYR A 225 -1.75 18.44 -1.19
CA TYR A 225 -2.86 19.36 -0.95
C TYR A 225 -2.72 20.12 0.39
N VAL A 226 -2.33 19.40 1.44
CA VAL A 226 -2.12 19.99 2.78
C VAL A 226 -0.93 20.95 2.78
N LEU A 227 0.20 20.57 2.18
CA LEU A 227 1.38 21.43 2.12
C LEU A 227 1.17 22.67 1.25
N TRP A 228 0.43 22.55 0.15
CA TRP A 228 0.11 23.71 -0.70
C TRP A 228 -0.80 24.69 0.02
N GLY A 229 -1.74 24.21 0.85
CA GLY A 229 -2.52 25.09 1.73
C GLY A 229 -1.66 25.93 2.67
N LEU A 230 -0.53 25.40 3.15
CA LEU A 230 0.43 26.15 3.98
C LEU A 230 1.32 27.11 3.16
N ILE A 231 1.64 26.74 1.92
CA ILE A 231 2.49 27.57 1.04
C ILE A 231 1.70 28.76 0.47
N ASP A 232 0.43 28.55 0.13
CA ASP A 232 -0.42 29.57 -0.49
C ASP A 232 -1.10 30.47 0.56
N ARG A 233 -0.99 30.14 1.86
CA ARG A 233 -1.47 30.99 2.95
C ARG A 233 -0.64 32.28 3.02
N VAL A 234 -1.29 33.39 2.71
CA VAL A 234 -0.74 34.73 2.91
C VAL A 234 -1.01 35.16 4.36
N SER A 235 0.03 35.57 5.08
CA SER A 235 -0.11 36.14 6.42
C SER A 235 -1.03 37.37 6.40
N GLN A 236 -1.93 37.48 7.39
CA GLN A 236 -2.80 38.64 7.54
C GLN A 236 -2.03 39.91 7.93
N PHE A 237 -0.88 39.74 8.57
CA PHE A 237 0.02 40.83 8.94
C PHE A 237 1.35 40.64 8.21
N ARG A 238 1.71 41.59 7.33
CA ARG A 238 3.01 41.57 6.67
C ARG A 238 4.09 41.68 7.75
N VAL A 239 4.78 40.59 8.05
CA VAL A 239 6.00 40.64 8.85
C VAL A 239 7.01 41.36 7.98
N VAL A 240 7.20 42.64 8.25
CA VAL A 240 8.10 43.51 7.48
C VAL A 240 9.50 42.95 7.63
N SER A 241 10.05 42.45 6.53
CA SER A 241 11.44 41.99 6.42
C SER A 241 12.40 43.19 6.29
N ASP A 242 12.29 44.20 7.17
CA ASP A 242 13.20 45.36 7.22
C ASP A 242 14.09 45.31 8.48
N PHE A 243 14.46 44.11 8.93
CA PHE A 243 15.56 43.93 9.87
C PHE A 243 16.35 42.67 9.48
N ILE A 244 17.19 42.82 8.46
CA ILE A 244 18.59 42.34 8.32
C ILE A 244 19.15 42.95 7.04
#